data_AF-A0A1Y2CV04-F1
#
_entry.id   AF-A0A1Y2CV04-F1
#
_cell.length_a   1.000
_cell.length_b   1.000
_cell.length_c   1.000
_cell.angle_alpha   90.00
_cell.angle_beta   90.00
_cell.angle_gamma   90.00
#
_symmetry.space_group_name_H-M   'P 1'
#
loop_
_entity.id
_entity.type
_entity.pdbx_description
1 polymer ?
#
loop_
_entity_poly.entity_id
_entity_poly.type
_entity_poly.pdbx_seq_one_letter_code
_entity_poly.pdbx_strand_id
1 'polypeptide(L)'
;MDSVLSLVEKHCGLQLKEYGECIDKHQPNFESPCQQLKLSLTKCAEVNVESVRSVKQRCQPQIGAYEDCVRANPTDTHLACSEIVKQLYACTHSEVSQSDQYMAAKMQAHSMANVQESK
;
A
#
# COMPACT_ATOMS: atom_id res chain seq x y z
N MET A 1 12.15 0.32 12.49
CA MET A 1 10.87 -0.05 11.88
C MET A 1 11.08 -0.09 10.39
N ASP A 2 10.68 -1.18 9.75
CA ASP A 2 10.79 -1.32 8.29
C ASP A 2 9.69 -0.48 7.63
N SER A 3 10.02 0.19 6.53
CA SER A 3 9.00 0.91 5.75
C SER A 3 8.02 -0.07 5.10
N VAL A 4 6.84 0.42 4.70
CA VAL A 4 5.86 -0.38 3.94
C VAL A 4 6.52 -0.97 2.68
N LEU A 5 7.36 -0.20 2.00
CA LEU A 5 8.08 -0.66 0.82
C LEU A 5 9.09 -1.75 1.16
N SER A 6 9.86 -1.60 2.24
CA SER A 6 10.81 -2.61 2.70
C SER A 6 10.12 -3.93 3.07
N LEU A 7 8.92 -3.87 3.66
CA LEU A 7 8.11 -5.06 3.94
C LEU A 7 7.60 -5.71 2.64
N VAL A 8 7.15 -4.92 1.67
CA VAL A 8 6.74 -5.44 0.35
C VAL A 8 7.92 -6.09 -0.37
N GLU A 9 9.11 -5.47 -0.38
CA GLU A 9 10.32 -6.06 -0.96
C GLU A 9 10.68 -7.38 -0.28
N LYS A 10 10.64 -7.42 1.05
CA LYS A 10 10.95 -8.61 1.85
C LYS A 10 9.99 -9.77 1.61
N HIS A 11 8.69 -9.49 1.50
CA HIS A 11 7.66 -10.53 1.43
C HIS A 11 7.16 -10.83 0.01
N CYS A 12 7.33 -9.90 -0.93
CA CYS A 12 6.78 -9.95 -2.29
C CYS A 12 7.83 -9.61 -3.36
N GLY A 13 9.12 -9.76 -3.05
CA GLY A 13 10.22 -9.38 -3.94
C GLY A 13 10.18 -10.03 -5.33
N LEU A 14 9.68 -11.27 -5.43
CA LEU A 14 9.49 -11.93 -6.73
C LEU A 14 8.46 -11.21 -7.60
N GLN A 15 7.24 -11.01 -7.07
CA GLN A 15 6.17 -10.33 -7.80
C GLN A 15 6.54 -8.88 -8.13
N LEU A 16 7.26 -8.20 -7.22
CA LEU A 16 7.73 -6.84 -7.42
C LEU A 16 8.73 -6.76 -8.58
N LYS A 17 9.68 -7.70 -8.63
CA LYS A 17 10.67 -7.80 -9.71
C LYS A 17 10.02 -8.09 -11.05
N GLU A 18 9.16 -9.12 -11.13
CA GLU A 18 8.49 -9.49 -12.38
C GLU A 18 7.63 -8.36 -12.93
N TYR A 19 6.91 -7.66 -12.05
CA TYR A 19 6.11 -6.50 -12.45
C TYR A 19 6.98 -5.34 -12.97
N GLY A 20 8.10 -5.04 -12.30
CA GLY A 20 9.06 -4.04 -12.75
C GLY A 20 9.64 -4.36 -14.13
N GLU A 21 10.12 -5.59 -14.34
CA GLU A 21 10.66 -6.05 -15.62
C GLU A 21 9.61 -5.97 -16.75
N CYS A 22 8.34 -6.24 -16.44
CA CYS A 22 7.26 -6.09 -17.41
C CYS A 22 7.05 -4.62 -17.80
N ILE A 23 7.04 -3.69 -16.82
CA ILE A 23 6.88 -2.26 -17.10
C ILE A 23 7.98 -1.78 -18.04
N ASP A 24 9.24 -2.08 -17.71
CA ASP A 24 10.41 -1.65 -18.49
C ASP A 24 10.33 -2.13 -19.94
N LYS A 25 9.81 -3.34 -20.17
CA LYS A 25 9.66 -3.92 -21.51
C LYS A 25 8.51 -3.32 -22.32
N HIS A 26 7.47 -2.80 -21.68
CA HIS A 26 6.22 -2.38 -22.33
C HIS A 26 5.94 -0.87 -22.27
N GLN A 27 6.93 -0.06 -21.91
CA GLN A 27 6.78 1.40 -21.93
C GLN A 27 6.52 1.96 -23.34
N PRO A 28 5.71 3.04 -23.47
CA PRO A 28 4.99 3.73 -22.39
C PRO A 28 3.66 3.05 -22.00
N ASN A 29 3.20 2.07 -22.77
CA ASN A 29 1.86 1.48 -22.67
C ASN A 29 1.87 0.11 -21.96
N PHE A 30 2.20 0.11 -20.66
CA PHE A 30 2.37 -1.12 -19.88
C PHE A 30 1.10 -1.60 -19.16
N GLU A 31 0.05 -0.77 -19.05
CA GLU A 31 -1.11 -1.03 -18.19
C GLU A 31 -1.82 -2.35 -18.51
N SER A 32 -2.09 -2.59 -19.79
CA SER A 32 -2.71 -3.83 -20.28
C SER A 32 -1.76 -5.05 -20.21
N PRO A 33 -0.55 -5.02 -20.82
CA PRO A 33 0.33 -6.21 -20.83
C PRO A 33 0.80 -6.65 -19.44
N CYS A 34 0.90 -5.73 -18.47
CA CYS A 34 1.39 -6.03 -17.13
C CYS A 34 0.27 -6.17 -16.08
N GLN A 35 -1.00 -6.16 -16.48
CA GLN A 35 -2.15 -6.17 -15.56
C GLN A 35 -2.14 -7.37 -14.60
N GLN A 36 -1.82 -8.57 -15.09
CA GLN A 36 -1.81 -9.78 -14.26
C GLN A 36 -0.69 -9.74 -13.20
N LEU A 37 0.48 -9.21 -13.56
CA LEU A 37 1.60 -9.04 -12.63
C LEU A 37 1.29 -7.98 -11.57
N LYS A 38 0.63 -6.88 -11.97
CA LYS A 38 0.11 -5.87 -11.03
C LYS A 38 -0.84 -6.51 -10.01
N LEU A 39 -1.78 -7.34 -10.46
CA LEU A 39 -2.73 -8.04 -9.57
C LEU A 39 -2.01 -9.03 -8.64
N SER A 40 -1.03 -9.77 -9.16
CA SER A 40 -0.21 -10.70 -8.37
C SER A 40 0.54 -9.99 -7.24
N LEU A 41 1.23 -8.88 -7.55
CA LEU A 41 1.93 -8.06 -6.57
C LEU A 41 0.97 -7.47 -5.53
N THR A 42 -0.16 -6.92 -6.00
CA THR A 42 -1.20 -6.35 -5.13
C THR A 42 -1.74 -7.40 -4.15
N LYS A 43 -2.02 -8.61 -4.64
CA LYS A 43 -2.50 -9.71 -3.80
C LYS A 43 -1.46 -10.15 -2.77
N CYS A 44 -0.18 -10.24 -3.17
CA CYS A 44 0.89 -10.59 -2.24
C CYS A 44 1.01 -9.55 -1.12
N ALA A 45 1.00 -8.26 -1.46
CA ALA A 45 1.12 -7.18 -0.49
C ALA A 45 -0.06 -7.17 0.49
N GLU A 46 -1.29 -7.38 0.03
CA GLU A 46 -2.48 -7.47 0.91
C GLU A 46 -2.45 -8.65 1.87
N VAL A 47 -1.84 -9.78 1.47
CA VAL A 47 -1.76 -10.97 2.32
C VAL A 47 -0.67 -10.84 3.37
N ASN A 48 0.48 -10.25 2.99
CA ASN A 48 1.69 -10.30 3.82
C ASN A 48 2.06 -8.98 4.52
N VAL A 49 1.48 -7.86 4.10
CA VAL A 49 1.83 -6.53 4.63
C VAL A 49 0.59 -5.87 5.22
N GLU A 50 0.49 -5.91 6.55
CA GLU A 50 -0.69 -5.44 7.31
C GLU A 50 -1.07 -3.98 7.00
N SER A 51 -0.08 -3.10 6.88
CA SER A 51 -0.30 -1.69 6.57
C SER A 51 -0.95 -1.51 5.20
N VAL A 52 -0.53 -2.29 4.20
CA VAL A 52 -1.16 -2.29 2.85
C VAL A 52 -2.61 -2.77 2.94
N ARG A 53 -2.85 -3.87 3.67
CA ARG A 53 -4.21 -4.38 3.89
C ARG A 53 -5.11 -3.38 4.59
N SER A 54 -4.62 -2.76 5.67
CA SER A 54 -5.35 -1.80 6.49
C SER A 54 -5.71 -0.55 5.70
N VAL A 55 -4.75 0.02 4.96
CA VAL A 55 -5.00 1.16 4.05
C VAL A 55 -6.07 0.80 3.03
N LYS A 56 -5.95 -0.34 2.34
CA LYS A 56 -6.93 -0.74 1.32
C LYS A 56 -8.35 -0.86 1.89
N GLN A 57 -8.49 -1.42 3.09
CA GLN A 57 -9.79 -1.60 3.73
C GLN A 57 -10.39 -0.28 4.22
N ARG A 58 -9.59 0.55 4.90
CA ARG A 58 -10.06 1.75 5.59
C ARG A 58 -10.18 2.96 4.67
N CYS A 59 -9.32 3.05 3.67
CA CYS A 59 -9.35 4.11 2.66
C CYS A 59 -10.12 3.72 1.40
N GLN A 60 -10.88 2.61 1.42
CA GLN A 60 -11.66 2.15 0.27
C GLN A 60 -12.56 3.25 -0.33
N PRO A 61 -13.26 4.09 0.45
CA PRO A 61 -14.08 5.17 -0.12
C PRO A 61 -13.26 6.18 -0.94
N GLN A 62 -12.09 6.59 -0.44
CA GLN A 62 -11.20 7.53 -1.13
C GLN A 62 -10.53 6.88 -2.34
N ILE A 63 -10.18 5.59 -2.25
CA ILE A 63 -9.67 4.81 -3.39
C ILE A 63 -10.72 4.76 -4.50
N GLY A 64 -11.95 4.39 -4.17
CA GLY A 64 -13.05 4.34 -5.15
C GLY A 64 -13.34 5.70 -5.78
N ALA A 65 -13.39 6.77 -4.98
CA ALA A 65 -13.55 8.12 -5.50
C ALA A 65 -12.43 8.52 -6.48
N TYR A 66 -11.19 8.13 -6.21
CA TYR A 66 -10.06 8.37 -7.11
C TYR A 66 -10.18 7.57 -8.40
N GLU A 67 -10.48 6.27 -8.31
CA GLU A 67 -10.67 5.39 -9.48
C GLU A 67 -11.79 5.88 -10.40
N ASP A 68 -12.90 6.34 -9.82
CA ASP A 68 -14.03 6.89 -10.58
C ASP A 68 -13.66 8.23 -11.24
N CYS A 69 -12.91 9.09 -10.54
CA CYS A 69 -12.43 10.34 -11.11
C CYS A 69 -11.48 10.12 -12.29
N VAL A 70 -10.52 9.20 -12.16
CA VAL A 70 -9.57 8.85 -13.24
C VAL A 70 -10.33 8.32 -14.46
N ARG A 71 -11.33 7.46 -14.24
CA ARG A 71 -12.16 6.90 -15.32
C ARG A 71 -12.98 7.95 -16.04
N ALA A 72 -13.46 8.95 -15.31
CA ALA A 72 -14.25 10.07 -15.86
C ALA A 72 -13.38 11.12 -16.58
N ASN A 73 -12.08 11.23 -16.24
CA ASN A 73 -11.20 12.30 -16.72
C ASN A 73 -9.90 11.78 -17.35
N PRO A 74 -9.95 10.94 -18.41
CA PRO A 74 -8.78 10.24 -18.94
C PRO A 74 -7.67 11.14 -19.51
N THR A 75 -7.97 12.41 -19.82
CA THR A 75 -7.02 13.36 -20.43
C THR A 75 -6.49 14.42 -19.47
N ASP A 76 -7.17 14.68 -18.34
CA ASP A 76 -6.80 15.74 -17.38
C ASP A 76 -6.91 15.25 -15.93
N THR A 77 -6.56 13.99 -15.70
CA THR A 77 -6.59 13.33 -14.38
C THR A 77 -5.90 14.15 -13.30
N HIS A 78 -4.75 14.75 -13.62
CA HIS A 78 -3.94 15.48 -12.64
C HIS A 78 -4.69 16.70 -12.07
N LEU A 79 -5.34 17.50 -12.93
CA LEU A 79 -6.10 18.67 -12.47
C LEU A 79 -7.45 18.24 -11.87
N ALA A 80 -8.19 17.40 -12.60
CA ALA A 80 -9.55 17.01 -12.25
C ALA A 80 -9.66 16.21 -10.95
N CYS A 81 -8.64 15.40 -10.63
CA CYS A 81 -8.66 14.51 -9.46
C CYS A 81 -7.76 15.00 -8.32
N SER A 82 -7.19 16.21 -8.42
CA SER A 82 -6.21 16.74 -7.46
C SER A 82 -6.70 16.74 -6.00
N GLU A 83 -7.93 17.21 -5.73
CA GLU A 83 -8.50 17.21 -4.38
C GLU A 83 -8.80 15.80 -3.87
N ILE A 84 -9.23 14.89 -4.75
CA ILE A 84 -9.51 13.50 -4.39
C ILE A 84 -8.21 12.77 -4.03
N VAL A 85 -7.13 13.02 -4.79
CA VAL A 85 -5.78 12.50 -4.47
C VAL A 85 -5.30 13.01 -3.11
N LYS A 86 -5.53 14.29 -2.77
CA LYS A 86 -5.19 14.82 -1.43
C LYS A 86 -5.94 14.09 -0.31
N GLN A 87 -7.24 13.79 -0.50
CA GLN A 87 -8.03 13.05 0.47
C GLN A 87 -7.54 11.60 0.62
N LEU A 88 -7.23 10.94 -0.49
CA LEU A 88 -6.66 9.59 -0.48
C LEU A 88 -5.29 9.56 0.23
N TYR A 89 -4.45 10.56 -0.03
CA TYR A 89 -3.16 10.72 0.64
C TYR A 89 -3.33 10.89 2.15
N ALA A 90 -4.23 11.78 2.59
CA ALA A 90 -4.49 12.02 4.00
C ALA A 90 -4.97 10.75 4.73
N CYS A 91 -5.86 9.97 4.12
CA CYS A 91 -6.29 8.69 4.67
C CYS A 91 -5.12 7.71 4.80
N THR A 92 -4.36 7.53 3.71
CA THR A 92 -3.22 6.60 3.68
C THR A 92 -2.17 6.97 4.74
N HIS A 93 -1.83 8.25 4.87
CA HIS A 93 -0.86 8.73 5.84
C HIS A 93 -1.32 8.48 7.28
N SER A 94 -2.60 8.75 7.56
CA SER A 94 -3.21 8.48 8.88
C SER A 94 -3.17 6.99 9.23
N GLU A 95 -3.54 6.11 8.30
CA GLU A 95 -3.60 4.67 8.55
C GLU A 95 -2.22 4.04 8.74
N VAL A 96 -1.23 4.43 7.94
CA VAL A 96 0.15 3.97 8.13
C VAL A 96 0.69 4.43 9.49
N SER A 97 0.49 5.71 9.84
CA SER A 97 0.95 6.26 11.13
C SER A 97 0.32 5.55 12.33
N GLN A 98 -0.98 5.23 12.26
CA GLN A 98 -1.67 4.48 13.31
C GLN A 98 -1.12 3.05 13.43
N SER A 99 -0.84 2.39 12.30
CA SER A 99 -0.26 1.04 12.29
C SER A 99 1.11 1.00 12.95
N ASP A 100 1.97 2.00 12.69
CA ASP A 100 3.28 2.13 13.32
C ASP A 100 3.16 2.36 14.83
N GLN A 101 2.26 3.27 15.25
CA GLN A 101 2.02 3.55 16.67
C GLN A 101 1.51 2.33 17.43
N TYR A 102 0.59 1.56 16.86
CA TYR A 102 0.09 0.32 17.46
C TYR A 102 1.20 -0.73 17.62
N MET A 103 2.06 -0.89 16.61
CA MET A 103 3.17 -1.83 16.67
C MET A 103 4.22 -1.41 17.73
N ALA A 104 4.53 -0.11 17.84
CA ALA A 104 5.39 0.41 18.91
C ALA A 104 4.81 0.13 20.30
N ALA A 105 3.53 0.41 20.52
CA ALA A 105 2.86 0.17 21.79
C ALA A 105 2.83 -1.34 22.15
N LYS A 106 2.58 -2.21 21.17
CA LYS A 106 2.56 -3.66 21.36
C LYS A 106 3.94 -4.22 21.70
N MET A 107 5.00 -3.73 21.06
CA MET A 107 6.39 -4.12 21.40
C MET A 107 6.76 -3.69 22.82
N GLN A 108 6.36 -2.49 23.24
CA GLN A 108 6.56 -2.01 24.60
C GLN A 108 5.82 -2.89 25.62
N ALA A 109 4.55 -3.20 25.38
CA ALA A 109 3.75 -4.06 26.26
C ALA A 109 4.32 -5.48 26.40
N HIS A 110 4.80 -6.08 25.30
CA HIS A 110 5.40 -7.42 25.33
C HIS A 110 6.74 -7.44 26.09
N SER A 111 7.56 -6.39 25.92
CA SER A 111 8.80 -6.22 26.69
C SER A 111 8.54 -6.07 28.20
N MET A 112 7.43 -5.42 28.59
CA MET A 112 7.07 -5.26 30.00
C MET A 112 6.57 -6.57 30.63
N ALA A 113 5.84 -7.39 29.86
CA ALA A 113 5.35 -8.69 30.31
C ALA A 113 6.50 -9.68 30.60
N ASN A 114 7.51 -9.77 29.74
CA ASN A 114 8.67 -10.67 29.94
C ASN A 114 9.55 -10.28 31.15
N VAL A 115 9.52 -9.02 31.59
CA VAL A 115 10.24 -8.56 32.79
C VAL A 115 9.54 -9.02 34.08
N GLN A 116 8.23 -9.25 34.05
CA GLN A 116 7.46 -9.69 35.23
C GLN A 116 7.53 -11.19 35.49
N GLU A 117 7.88 -12.03 34.50
CA GLU A 117 8.03 -13.49 34.67
C GLU A 117 9.45 -13.93 35.08
N SER A 118 10.42 -13.00 35.11
CA SER A 118 11.82 -13.28 35.51
C SER A 118 12.13 -12.90 36.97
N LYS A 119 11.12 -12.80 37.84
CA LYS A 119 11.27 -12.52 39.28
C LYS A 119 10.68 -13.63 40.14
#